data_AF-A0A2S9FH11-F1
#
_entry.id   AF-A0A2S9FH11-F1
#
_cell.length_a   1.000
_cell.length_b   1.000
_cell.length_c   1.000
_cell.angle_alpha   90.00
_cell.angle_beta   90.00
_cell.angle_gamma   90.00
#
_symmetry.space_group_name_H-M   'P 1'
#
loop_
_entity.id
_entity.type
_entity.pdbx_description
1 polymer ?
#
loop_
_entity_poly.entity_id
_entity_poly.type
_entity_poly.pdbx_seq_one_letter_code
_entity_poly.pdbx_strand_id
1 'polypeptide(L)' 'ALGAEAGDQMRLLEEGWDQRAPVGWNMKDPTPVAKTVCALLSDWLPATTGTVVYADGGASTQLL' A
#
# COMPACT_ATOMS: atom_id res chain seq x y z
N ALA A 1 9.13 -7.76 -26.35
CA ALA A 1 9.47 -8.90 -25.49
C ALA A 1 9.21 -8.60 -24.01
N LEU A 2 9.66 -7.45 -23.47
CA LEU A 2 9.49 -7.12 -22.03
C LEU A 2 8.08 -6.70 -21.58
N GLY A 3 7.15 -6.37 -22.50
CA GLY A 3 5.87 -5.76 -22.14
C GLY A 3 4.80 -6.73 -21.63
N ALA A 4 4.76 -7.96 -22.16
CA ALA A 4 3.76 -8.96 -21.75
C ALA A 4 4.09 -9.53 -20.36
N GLU A 5 5.34 -9.92 -20.14
CA GLU A 5 5.82 -10.43 -18.85
C GLU A 5 5.68 -9.38 -17.72
N ALA A 6 5.98 -8.11 -18.01
CA ALA A 6 5.79 -7.02 -17.04
C ALA A 6 4.31 -6.79 -16.67
N GLY A 7 3.40 -6.94 -17.64
CA GLY A 7 1.96 -6.88 -17.40
C GLY A 7 1.46 -8.01 -16.52
N ASP A 8 1.94 -9.24 -16.77
CA ASP A 8 1.59 -10.41 -15.95
C ASP A 8 2.14 -10.29 -14.52
N GLN A 9 3.37 -9.79 -14.37
CA GLN A 9 3.95 -9.53 -13.04
C GLN A 9 3.21 -8.44 -12.28
N MET A 10 2.80 -7.36 -12.95
CA MET A 10 1.98 -6.33 -12.34
C MET A 10 0.70 -6.94 -11.81
N ARG A 11 -0.03 -7.71 -12.63
CA ARG A 11 -1.28 -8.35 -12.23
C ARG A 11 -1.14 -9.28 -11.03
N LEU A 12 -0.06 -10.08 -10.97
CA LEU A 12 0.20 -10.93 -9.80
C LEU A 12 0.45 -10.11 -8.53
N LEU A 13 1.13 -8.97 -8.67
CA LEU A 13 1.34 -8.05 -7.57
C LEU A 13 0.02 -7.39 -7.15
N GLU A 14 -0.81 -7.03 -8.13
CA GLU A 14 -2.14 -6.46 -7.92
C GLU A 14 -3.07 -7.39 -7.12
N GLU A 15 -3.29 -8.59 -7.65
CA GLU A 15 -4.20 -9.58 -7.06
C GLU A 15 -3.67 -10.08 -5.71
N GLY A 16 -2.36 -10.30 -5.61
CA GLY A 16 -1.74 -10.76 -4.37
C GLY A 16 -1.81 -9.73 -3.26
N TRP A 17 -1.74 -8.43 -3.55
CA TRP A 17 -1.75 -7.39 -2.51
C TRP A 17 -3.13 -7.23 -1.85
N ASP A 18 -4.19 -7.19 -2.66
CA ASP A 18 -5.57 -7.10 -2.16
C ASP A 18 -5.97 -8.33 -1.36
N GLN A 19 -5.60 -9.54 -1.84
CA GLN A 19 -5.86 -10.78 -1.10
C GLN A 19 -5.20 -10.82 0.27
N ARG A 20 -4.02 -10.20 0.42
CA ARG A 20 -3.29 -10.16 1.69
C ARG A 20 -3.73 -9.03 2.60
N ALA A 21 -4.24 -7.93 2.08
CA ALA A 21 -4.65 -6.79 2.90
C ALA A 21 -5.91 -7.11 3.71
N PRO A 22 -5.87 -7.18 5.06
CA PRO A 22 -7.07 -7.54 5.84
C PRO A 22 -8.23 -6.56 5.71
N VAL A 23 -7.96 -5.30 5.36
CA VAL A 23 -8.98 -4.29 5.07
C VAL A 23 -9.17 -4.03 3.57
N GLY A 24 -8.58 -4.87 2.73
CA GLY A 24 -8.54 -4.72 1.28
C GLY A 24 -7.54 -3.68 0.78
N TRP A 25 -7.29 -3.72 -0.53
CA TRP A 25 -6.39 -2.83 -1.25
C TRP A 25 -6.91 -2.52 -2.66
N ASN A 26 -7.13 -1.23 -2.94
CA ASN A 26 -7.54 -0.77 -4.28
C ASN A 26 -6.44 0.08 -4.92
N MET A 27 -5.71 -0.48 -5.89
CA MET A 27 -4.64 0.25 -6.60
C MET A 27 -5.13 1.40 -7.47
N LYS A 28 -6.44 1.46 -7.76
CA LYS A 28 -7.04 2.57 -8.51
C LYS A 28 -7.48 3.72 -7.62
N ASP A 29 -7.47 3.55 -6.29
CA ASP A 29 -7.80 4.61 -5.33
C ASP A 29 -6.55 5.05 -4.54
N PRO A 30 -5.94 6.20 -4.90
CA PRO A 30 -4.80 6.73 -4.17
C PRO A 30 -5.19 7.41 -2.84
N THR A 31 -6.48 7.58 -2.56
CA THR A 31 -6.98 8.37 -1.42
C THR A 31 -6.46 7.87 -0.06
N PRO A 32 -6.41 6.55 0.25
CA PRO A 32 -5.91 6.08 1.54
C PRO A 32 -4.44 6.44 1.75
N VAL A 33 -3.61 6.29 0.72
CA VAL A 33 -2.18 6.66 0.78
C VAL A 33 -2.04 8.18 0.98
N ALA A 34 -2.78 8.97 0.20
CA ALA A 34 -2.74 10.43 0.32
C ALA A 34 -3.17 10.92 1.72
N LYS A 35 -4.20 10.31 2.31
CA LYS A 35 -4.64 10.62 3.67
C LYS A 35 -3.60 10.23 4.72
N THR A 36 -2.90 9.11 4.56
CA THR A 36 -1.80 8.73 5.46
C THR A 36 -0.65 9.72 5.39
N VAL A 37 -0.32 10.23 4.19
CA VAL A 37 0.66 11.32 4.04
C VAL A 37 0.18 12.59 4.74
N CYS A 38 -1.08 13.00 4.56
CA CYS A 38 -1.63 14.15 5.28
C CYS A 38 -1.58 13.97 6.80
N ALA A 39 -1.83 12.76 7.32
CA ALA A 39 -1.70 12.46 8.74
C ALA A 39 -0.25 12.65 9.22
N LEU A 40 0.74 12.20 8.44
CA LEU A 40 2.16 12.40 8.75
C LEU A 40 2.61 13.87 8.70
N LEU A 41 2.03 14.67 7.78
CA LEU A 41 2.33 16.10 7.65
C LEU A 41 1.58 16.97 8.67
N SER A 42 0.64 16.38 9.41
CA SER A 42 -0.19 17.10 10.37
C SER A 42 0.41 17.07 11.79
N ASP A 43 -0.20 17.82 12.69
CA ASP A 43 0.13 17.82 14.11
C ASP A 43 -0.38 16.57 14.87
N TRP A 44 -1.05 15.62 14.19
CA TRP A 44 -1.59 14.40 14.82
C TRP A 44 -0.53 13.35 15.13
N LEU A 45 0.66 13.42 14.52
CA LEU A 45 1.77 12.49 14.75
C LEU A 45 3.06 13.23 15.16
N PRO A 46 3.04 14.04 16.23
CA PRO A 46 4.11 15.00 16.53
C PRO A 46 5.42 14.36 17.05
N ALA A 47 5.38 13.08 17.41
CA ALA A 47 6.52 12.33 17.96
C ALA A 47 6.98 11.19 17.05
N THR A 48 6.56 11.17 15.78
CA THR A 48 6.93 10.13 14.81
C THR A 48 8.01 10.66 13.87
N THR A 49 9.22 10.08 13.92
CA THR A 49 10.34 10.41 13.04
C THR A 49 11.18 9.17 12.74
N GLY A 50 11.96 9.18 11.66
CA GLY A 50 12.87 8.09 11.28
C GLY A 50 12.18 6.72 11.10
N THR A 51 10.87 6.71 10.85
CA THR A 51 10.03 5.50 10.83
C THR A 51 9.21 5.44 9.55
N VAL A 52 8.87 4.22 9.10
CA VAL A 52 7.98 3.97 7.96
C VAL A 52 6.58 3.67 8.46
N VAL A 53 5.58 4.39 7.93
CA VAL A 53 4.16 4.08 8.12
C VAL A 53 3.64 3.36 6.89
N TYR A 54 3.08 2.17 7.08
CA TYR A 54 2.54 1.34 6.01
C TYR A 54 1.08 1.73 5.74
N ALA A 55 0.82 2.28 4.55
CA ALA A 55 -0.51 2.58 4.03
C ALA A 55 -0.86 1.56 2.94
N ASP A 56 -0.96 0.30 3.31
CA ASP A 56 -0.96 -0.85 2.37
C ASP A 56 -2.13 -1.82 2.60
N GLY A 57 -3.17 -1.36 3.32
CA GLY A 57 -4.29 -2.21 3.73
C GLY A 57 -3.91 -3.30 4.74
N GLY A 58 -2.69 -3.25 5.31
CA GLY A 58 -2.16 -4.26 6.22
C GLY A 58 -1.53 -5.47 5.53
N ALA A 59 -1.34 -5.43 4.21
CA ALA A 59 -0.79 -6.55 3.44
C ALA A 59 0.60 -7.01 3.95
N SER A 60 1.47 -6.09 4.35
CA SER A 60 2.81 -6.40 4.85
C SER A 60 2.82 -7.11 6.21
N THR A 61 1.66 -7.18 6.88
CA THR A 61 1.50 -7.84 8.19
C THR A 61 1.05 -9.29 8.05
N GLN A 62 0.63 -9.71 6.85
CA GLN A 62 0.20 -11.07 6.58
C GLN A 62 1.35 -11.88 5.98
N LEU A 63 1.50 -13.12 6.45
CA LEU A 63 2.58 -14.03 6.04
C LEU A 63 2.28 -14.72 4.70
N LEU A 64 1.00 -14.96 4.43
CA LEU A 64 0.48 -15.67 3.25
C LEU A 64 0.04 -14.63 2.23
#